data_AF-A0A1J3JE47-F1
#
_entry.id   AF-A0A1J3JE47-F1
#
_cell.length_a   1.000
_cell.length_b   1.000
_cell.length_c   1.000
_cell.angle_alpha   90.00
_cell.angle_beta   90.00
_cell.angle_gamma   90.00
#
_symmetry.space_group_name_H-M   'P 1'
#
loop_
_entity.id
_entity.type
_entity.pdbx_description
1 polymer ?
#
loop_
_entity_poly.entity_id
_entity_poly.type
_entity_poly.pdbx_seq_one_letter_code
_entity_poly.pdbx_strand_id
1 'polypeptide(L)'
;IIYKPLDEMLACAAEANVIFTSTSSATPLFLKEHVEVLPPPHARRLFVDISVPRNVGSCVAELDGARVYNVDDLKEVVAASKEDRMRKAMEAQGIITEESKQFE
;
A
#
# COMPACT_ATOMS: atom_id res chain seq x y z
N ILE A 1 19.29 -0.39 -7.62
CA ILE A 1 17.99 0.31 -7.63
C ILE A 1 18.09 1.37 -8.72
N ILE A 2 17.16 1.36 -9.68
CA ILE A 2 17.12 2.35 -10.76
C ILE A 2 16.07 3.38 -10.36
N TYR A 3 16.46 4.66 -10.33
CA TYR A 3 15.53 5.75 -10.04
C TYR A 3 15.01 6.32 -11.34
N LYS A 4 13.71 6.61 -11.35
CA LYS A 4 12.97 7.17 -12.48
C LYS A 4 12.16 8.36 -11.97
N PRO A 5 12.06 9.45 -12.75
CA PRO A 5 11.26 10.61 -12.37
C PRO A 5 9.75 10.27 -12.40
N LEU A 6 8.93 11.08 -11.71
CA LEU A 6 7.50 10.78 -11.51
C LEU A 6 6.69 10.80 -12.82
N ASP A 7 7.09 11.61 -13.78
CA ASP A 7 6.51 11.68 -15.13
C ASP A 7 6.71 10.37 -15.92
N GLU A 8 7.75 9.58 -15.61
CA GLU A 8 7.96 8.25 -16.19
C GLU A 8 7.19 7.13 -15.46
N MET A 9 6.35 7.43 -14.45
CA MET A 9 5.65 6.44 -13.63
C MET A 9 4.83 5.44 -14.45
N LEU A 10 4.11 5.89 -15.48
CA LEU A 10 3.28 5.00 -16.31
C LEU A 10 4.14 4.07 -17.18
N ALA A 11 5.29 4.53 -17.66
CA ALA A 11 6.23 3.68 -18.38
C ALA A 11 6.80 2.58 -17.46
N CYS A 12 7.15 2.93 -16.22
CA CYS A 12 7.55 1.93 -15.22
C CYS A 12 6.42 0.95 -14.90
N ALA A 13 5.18 1.43 -14.80
CA ALA A 13 4.01 0.58 -14.55
C ALA A 13 3.75 -0.41 -15.70
N ALA A 14 4.03 -0.01 -16.96
CA ALA A 14 3.90 -0.85 -18.13
C ALA A 14 4.79 -2.11 -18.04
N GLU A 15 5.99 -1.95 -17.51
CA GLU A 15 7.01 -3.01 -17.39
C GLU A 15 6.89 -3.83 -16.08
N ALA A 16 6.05 -3.41 -15.15
CA ALA A 16 5.92 -4.03 -13.83
C ALA A 16 4.72 -4.98 -13.74
N ASN A 17 4.91 -6.11 -13.06
CA ASN A 17 3.82 -6.99 -12.64
C ASN A 17 3.25 -6.61 -11.27
N VAL A 18 4.08 -6.05 -10.38
CA VAL A 18 3.70 -5.61 -9.03
C VAL A 18 4.18 -4.19 -8.83
N ILE A 19 3.28 -3.32 -8.38
CA ILE A 19 3.51 -1.88 -8.20
C ILE A 19 3.15 -1.54 -6.76
N PHE A 20 4.10 -0.97 -6.04
CA PHE A 20 3.88 -0.42 -4.70
C PHE A 20 3.69 1.10 -4.80
N THR A 21 2.64 1.61 -4.18
CA THR A 21 2.41 3.06 -4.09
C THR A 21 2.43 3.48 -2.63
N SER A 22 3.26 4.49 -2.33
CA SER A 22 3.54 4.95 -0.97
C SER A 22 3.87 6.44 -0.93
N THR A 23 3.11 7.26 -1.66
CA THR A 23 3.34 8.71 -1.75
C THR A 23 2.33 9.48 -0.90
N SER A 24 2.66 10.72 -0.56
CA SER A 24 1.75 11.65 0.12
C SER A 24 0.80 12.40 -0.83
N SER A 25 0.54 11.88 -2.03
CA SER A 25 -0.38 12.52 -2.98
C SER A 25 -1.79 12.64 -2.39
N ALA A 26 -2.39 13.81 -2.50
CA ALA A 26 -3.78 14.04 -2.07
C ALA A 26 -4.81 13.43 -3.04
N THR A 27 -4.40 13.17 -4.29
CA THR A 27 -5.25 12.59 -5.34
C THR A 27 -4.67 11.27 -5.85
N PRO A 28 -5.50 10.34 -6.35
CA PRO A 28 -4.99 9.12 -6.97
C PRO A 28 -4.05 9.40 -8.13
N LEU A 29 -2.94 8.67 -8.18
CA LEU A 29 -1.94 8.67 -9.25
C LEU A 29 -2.34 7.71 -10.38
N PHE A 30 -2.96 6.58 -10.03
CA PHE A 30 -3.50 5.61 -10.99
C PHE A 30 -5.03 5.70 -11.02
N LEU A 31 -5.56 5.97 -12.20
CA LEU A 31 -6.98 5.90 -12.53
C LEU A 31 -7.18 4.83 -13.61
N LYS A 32 -8.44 4.43 -13.83
CA LYS A 32 -8.82 3.41 -14.82
C LYS A 32 -8.22 3.68 -16.20
N GLU A 33 -8.39 4.91 -16.70
CA GLU A 33 -7.86 5.35 -17.99
C GLU A 33 -6.33 5.24 -18.12
N HIS A 34 -5.59 5.44 -17.03
CA HIS A 34 -4.12 5.30 -17.04
C HIS A 34 -3.69 3.84 -17.13
N VAL A 35 -4.48 2.91 -16.58
CA VAL A 35 -4.13 1.49 -16.50
C VAL A 35 -4.64 0.72 -17.73
N GLU A 36 -5.77 1.13 -18.31
CA GLU A 36 -6.33 0.53 -19.53
C GLU A 36 -5.41 0.66 -20.75
N VAL A 37 -4.63 1.74 -20.83
CA VAL A 37 -3.69 1.98 -21.95
C VAL A 37 -2.36 1.25 -21.78
N LEU A 38 -2.10 0.65 -20.62
CA LEU A 38 -0.87 -0.09 -20.39
C LEU A 38 -0.88 -1.40 -21.19
N PRO A 39 0.28 -1.89 -21.63
CA PRO A 39 0.35 -3.18 -22.32
C PRO A 39 -0.24 -4.28 -21.43
N PRO A 40 -0.96 -5.24 -22.05
CA PRO A 40 -1.57 -6.34 -21.32
C PRO A 40 -0.47 -7.12 -20.61
N PRO A 41 -0.55 -7.28 -19.28
CA PRO A 41 0.49 -7.97 -18.54
C PRO A 41 0.35 -9.49 -18.75
N HIS A 42 1.45 -10.24 -18.61
CA HIS A 42 1.41 -11.72 -18.69
C HIS A 42 0.47 -12.36 -17.66
N ALA A 43 0.28 -11.71 -16.52
CA ALA A 43 -0.70 -12.03 -15.48
C ALA A 43 -1.27 -10.71 -14.94
N ARG A 44 -2.39 -10.73 -14.19
CA ARG A 44 -2.99 -9.49 -13.65
C ARG A 44 -1.95 -8.63 -12.92
N ARG A 45 -1.85 -7.36 -13.30
CA ARG A 45 -0.96 -6.38 -12.67
C ARG A 45 -1.46 -6.09 -11.26
N LEU A 46 -0.57 -6.24 -10.29
CA LEU A 46 -0.88 -6.06 -8.89
C LEU A 46 -0.49 -4.67 -8.42
N PHE A 47 -1.44 -3.95 -7.85
CA PHE A 47 -1.23 -2.69 -7.17
C PHE A 47 -1.33 -2.92 -5.66
N VAL A 48 -0.29 -2.54 -4.93
CA VAL A 48 -0.25 -2.58 -3.46
C VAL A 48 -0.12 -1.15 -2.97
N ASP A 49 -1.23 -0.58 -2.54
CA ASP A 49 -1.33 0.80 -2.10
C ASP A 49 -1.28 0.91 -0.58
N ILE A 50 -0.13 1.37 -0.07
CA ILE A 50 0.08 1.58 1.35
C ILE A 50 -0.12 3.06 1.77
N SER A 51 -0.71 3.87 0.88
CA SER A 51 -0.88 5.31 1.07
C SER A 51 -2.26 5.67 1.66
N VAL A 52 -2.29 6.71 2.49
CA VAL A 52 -3.52 7.34 3.00
C VAL A 52 -3.36 8.86 2.89
N PRO A 53 -4.07 9.57 1.98
CA PRO A 53 -5.08 9.09 1.02
C PRO A 53 -4.54 8.11 -0.04
N ARG A 54 -5.43 7.31 -0.63
CA ARG A 54 -5.06 6.29 -1.63
C ARG A 54 -4.45 6.90 -2.89
N ASN A 55 -3.35 6.31 -3.33
CA ASN A 55 -2.69 6.62 -4.59
C ASN A 55 -3.31 5.85 -5.78
N VAL A 56 -4.04 4.77 -5.53
CA VAL A 56 -4.72 3.99 -6.58
C VAL A 56 -6.24 4.18 -6.45
N GLY A 57 -6.87 4.66 -7.53
CA GLY A 57 -8.31 4.83 -7.58
C GLY A 57 -9.04 3.49 -7.48
N SER A 58 -10.19 3.44 -6.80
CA SER A 58 -10.99 2.21 -6.69
C SER A 58 -11.43 1.65 -8.04
N CYS A 59 -11.62 2.52 -9.03
CA CYS A 59 -12.00 2.14 -10.40
C CYS A 59 -10.96 1.26 -11.10
N VAL A 60 -9.70 1.24 -10.65
CA VAL A 60 -8.66 0.35 -11.20
C VAL A 60 -8.96 -1.11 -10.92
N ALA A 61 -9.64 -1.43 -9.80
CA ALA A 61 -10.00 -2.80 -9.46
C ALA A 61 -11.10 -3.40 -10.37
N GLU A 62 -11.77 -2.57 -11.17
CA GLU A 62 -12.77 -3.01 -12.17
C GLU A 62 -12.12 -3.61 -13.42
N LEU A 63 -10.81 -3.42 -13.61
CA LEU A 63 -10.10 -3.90 -14.79
C LEU A 63 -9.72 -5.37 -14.62
N ASP A 64 -10.09 -6.19 -15.61
CA ASP A 64 -9.73 -7.62 -15.63
C ASP A 64 -8.23 -7.87 -15.56
N GLY A 65 -7.44 -6.93 -16.11
CA GLY A 65 -5.99 -6.96 -16.12
C GLY A 65 -5.32 -6.47 -14.83
N ALA A 66 -6.08 -6.05 -13.82
CA ALA A 66 -5.55 -5.49 -12.58
C ALA A 66 -6.11 -6.17 -11.32
N ARG A 67 -5.36 -6.05 -10.22
CA ARG A 67 -5.80 -6.34 -8.85
C ARG A 67 -5.24 -5.26 -7.95
N VAL A 68 -6.04 -4.76 -7.01
CA VAL A 68 -5.66 -3.69 -6.09
C VAL A 68 -5.79 -4.20 -4.66
N TYR A 69 -4.73 -4.07 -3.88
CA TYR A 69 -4.74 -4.21 -2.42
C TYR A 69 -4.41 -2.87 -1.79
N ASN A 70 -5.06 -2.56 -0.69
CA ASN A 70 -4.79 -1.39 0.13
C ASN A 70 -4.40 -1.79 1.56
N VAL A 71 -4.14 -0.81 2.42
CA VAL A 71 -3.77 -1.03 3.83
C VAL A 71 -4.76 -1.88 4.62
N ASP A 72 -6.04 -1.86 4.29
CA ASP A 72 -7.05 -2.67 4.97
C ASP A 72 -6.92 -4.15 4.61
N ASP A 73 -6.67 -4.46 3.34
CA ASP A 73 -6.50 -5.84 2.85
C ASP A 73 -5.25 -6.52 3.45
N LEU A 74 -4.22 -5.73 3.74
CA LEU A 74 -2.98 -6.23 4.34
C LEU A 74 -3.12 -6.59 5.83
N LYS A 75 -4.21 -6.20 6.50
CA LYS A 75 -4.44 -6.51 7.91
C LYS A 75 -4.63 -8.01 8.16
N GLU A 76 -5.11 -8.77 7.18
CA GLU A 76 -5.33 -10.22 7.32
C GLU A 76 -4.01 -11.00 7.41
N VAL A 77 -2.99 -10.60 6.65
CA VAL A 77 -1.67 -11.26 6.64
C VAL A 77 -0.93 -11.10 7.97
N VAL A 78 -1.22 -10.01 8.68
CA VAL A 78 -0.56 -9.63 9.91
C VAL A 78 -0.94 -10.56 11.09
N ALA A 79 -2.03 -11.33 10.99
CA ALA A 79 -2.50 -12.23 12.05
C ALA A 79 -1.50 -13.33 12.47
N ALA A 80 -0.52 -13.69 11.63
CA ALA A 80 0.47 -14.73 11.93
C ALA A 80 1.49 -14.35 13.02
N SER A 81 1.66 -13.07 13.35
CA SER A 81 2.62 -12.59 14.37
C SER A 81 1.95 -12.12 15.66
N LYS A 82 0.82 -12.73 16.05
CA LYS A 82 -0.05 -12.23 17.13
C LYS A 82 0.59 -12.36 18.52
N GLU A 83 1.25 -13.48 18.81
CA GLU A 83 1.80 -13.78 20.13
C GLU A 83 3.01 -12.89 20.48
N ASP A 84 3.96 -12.76 19.55
CA ASP A 84 5.10 -11.83 19.71
C ASP A 84 4.67 -10.38 19.84
N ARG A 85 3.60 -9.97 19.13
CA ARG A 85 3.03 -8.63 19.27
C ARG A 85 2.33 -8.43 20.60
N MET A 86 1.65 -9.43 21.14
CA MET A 86 1.04 -9.33 22.47
C MET A 86 2.10 -9.16 23.57
N ARG A 87 3.19 -9.92 23.52
CA ARG A 87 4.30 -9.79 24.48
C ARG A 87 4.87 -8.38 24.48
N LYS A 88 5.24 -7.88 23.29
CA LYS A 88 5.78 -6.51 23.14
C LYS A 88 4.76 -5.43 23.54
N ALA A 89 3.47 -5.65 23.27
CA ALA A 89 2.43 -4.72 23.68
C ALA A 89 2.28 -4.63 25.21
N MET A 90 2.40 -5.75 25.93
CA MET A 90 2.38 -5.75 27.39
C MET A 90 3.56 -4.99 28.00
N GLU A 91 4.78 -5.19 27.46
CA GLU A 91 5.97 -4.43 27.86
C GLU A 91 5.77 -2.93 27.64
N ALA A 92 5.26 -2.53 26.46
CA ALA A 92 4.98 -1.15 26.14
C ALA A 92 3.88 -0.52 27.03
N GLN A 93 2.87 -1.30 27.44
CA GLN A 93 1.80 -0.82 28.33
C GLN A 93 2.33 -0.41 29.70
N GLY A 94 3.35 -1.10 30.22
CA GLY A 94 4.04 -0.72 31.45
C GLY A 94 4.66 0.66 31.33
N ILE A 95 5.40 0.89 30.25
CA ILE A 95 6.05 2.17 29.93
C ILE A 95 5.00 3.29 29.84
N ILE A 96 3.92 3.09 29.08
CA ILE A 96 2.84 4.08 28.92
C ILE A 96 2.23 4.44 30.29
N THR A 97 2.01 3.45 31.15
CA THR A 97 1.41 3.67 32.48
C THR A 97 2.33 4.47 33.40
N GLU A 98 3.63 4.19 33.37
CA GLU A 98 4.63 4.92 34.15
C GLU A 98 4.73 6.38 33.70
N GLU A 99 4.90 6.61 32.40
CA GLU A 99 5.00 7.95 31.82
C GLU A 99 3.71 8.76 32.01
N SER A 100 2.54 8.13 31.88
CA SER A 100 1.26 8.81 32.09
C SER A 100 1.08 9.31 33.53
N LYS A 101 1.56 8.54 34.52
CA LYS A 101 1.53 8.94 35.94
C LYS A 101 2.53 10.03 36.29
N GLN A 102 3.65 10.10 35.57
CA GLN A 102 4.63 11.18 35.75
C GLN A 102 4.18 12.50 35.11
N PHE A 103 3.34 12.43 34.08
CA PHE A 103 2.80 13.60 33.39
C PHE A 103 1.65 14.29 34.14
N GLU A 104 0.89 13.54 34.96
CA GLU A 104 -0.12 14.08 35.90
C GLU A 104 0.52 14.74 37.14
#